data_AF-A0A084E265-F1
#
_entry.id   AF-A0A084E265-F1
#
_cell.length_a   1.000
_cell.length_b   1.000
_cell.length_c   1.000
_cell.angle_alpha   90.00
_cell.angle_beta   90.00
_cell.angle_gamma   90.00
#
_symmetry.space_group_name_H-M   'P 1'
#
loop_
_entity.id
_entity.type
_entity.pdbx_description
1 polymer ?
#
loop_
_entity_poly.entity_id
_entity_poly.type
_entity_poly.pdbx_seq_one_letter_code
_entity_poly.pdbx_strand_id
1 'polypeptide(L)' 'MAERMVDRLSLVQLRRLQSIASLHKSHMGKMSMDELLYKVRALEDPEIFLVTSKAAIHCSF' A
#
# COMPACT_ATOMS: atom_id res chain seq x y z
N MET A 1 1.75 6.01 -9.45
CA MET A 1 1.57 4.93 -8.46
C MET A 1 0.17 4.31 -8.55
N ALA A 2 -0.89 5.13 -8.52
CA ALA A 2 -2.28 4.66 -8.47
C ALA A 2 -2.72 3.81 -9.69
N GLU A 3 -2.38 4.19 -10.92
CA GLU A 3 -2.81 3.49 -12.14
C GLU A 3 -2.39 2.00 -12.14
N ARG A 4 -1.11 1.72 -11.90
CA ARG A 4 -0.58 0.35 -11.85
C ARG A 4 -1.14 -0.48 -10.69
N MET A 5 -1.54 0.15 -9.59
CA MET A 5 -2.18 -0.54 -8.48
C MET A 5 -3.62 -0.91 -8.85
N VAL A 6 -4.33 -0.03 -9.56
CA VAL A 6 -5.70 -0.28 -10.06
C VAL A 6 -5.72 -1.35 -11.16
N ASP A 7 -4.67 -1.47 -11.97
CA ASP A 7 -4.54 -2.52 -12.99
C ASP A 7 -4.29 -3.92 -12.41
N ARG A 8 -3.72 -4.01 -11.20
CA ARG A 8 -3.30 -5.29 -10.59
C ARG A 8 -4.10 -5.71 -9.37
N LEU A 9 -4.72 -4.78 -8.67
CA LEU A 9 -5.52 -5.06 -7.48
C LEU A 9 -7.00 -4.98 -7.83
N SER A 10 -7.78 -5.90 -7.29
CA SER A 10 -9.24 -5.82 -7.34
C SER A 10 -9.75 -4.62 -6.54
N LEU A 11 -10.98 -4.17 -6.85
CA LEU A 11 -11.66 -3.11 -6.09
C LEU A 11 -11.81 -3.44 -4.61
N VAL A 12 -11.90 -4.73 -4.24
CA VAL A 12 -11.97 -5.16 -2.84
C VAL A 12 -10.63 -4.95 -2.14
N GLN A 13 -9.54 -5.32 -2.80
CA GLN A 13 -8.18 -5.14 -2.29
C GLN A 13 -7.79 -3.66 -2.17
N LEU A 14 -8.16 -2.84 -3.15
CA LEU A 14 -7.97 -1.39 -3.08
C LEU A 14 -8.73 -0.78 -1.91
N ARG A 15 -9.96 -1.25 -1.63
CA ARG A 15 -10.75 -0.79 -0.49
C ARG A 15 -10.11 -1.17 0.84
N ARG A 16 -9.55 -2.39 0.94
CA ARG A 16 -8.79 -2.83 2.12
C ARG A 16 -7.54 -1.99 2.34
N LEU A 17 -6.76 -1.75 1.29
CA LEU A 17 -5.57 -0.89 1.34
C LEU A 17 -5.94 0.55 1.72
N GLN A 18 -7.03 1.09 1.17
CA GLN A 18 -7.55 2.41 1.53
C GLN A 18 -8.01 2.48 2.99
N SER A 19 -8.59 1.42 3.54
CA SER A 19 -9.01 1.36 4.95
C SER A 19 -7.84 1.53 5.91
N ILE A 20 -6.68 0.91 5.61
CA ILE A 20 -5.47 1.11 6.42
C ILE A 20 -4.83 2.47 6.17
N ALA A 21 -4.81 2.91 4.92
CA ALA A 21 -4.28 4.21 4.56
C ALA A 21 -5.08 5.35 5.22
N SER A 22 -6.40 5.26 5.27
CA SER A 22 -7.28 6.27 5.88
C SER A 22 -7.10 6.37 7.39
N LEU A 23 -6.92 5.23 8.08
CA LEU A 23 -6.54 5.18 9.51
C LEU A 23 -5.24 5.94 9.79
N HIS A 24 -4.37 6.07 8.79
CA HIS A 24 -3.04 6.66 8.92
C HIS A 24 -2.88 8.00 8.20
N LYS A 25 -3.96 8.58 7.63
CA LYS A 25 -3.91 9.85 6.88
C LYS A 25 -3.32 11.00 7.71
N SER A 26 -3.44 10.92 9.03
CA SER A 26 -2.86 11.86 10.00
C SER A 26 -1.33 11.78 10.12
N HIS A 27 -0.67 10.74 9.61
CA HIS A 27 0.78 10.51 9.74
C HIS A 27 1.50 10.12 8.43
N MET A 28 0.81 10.04 7.28
CA MET A 28 1.44 9.67 6.01
C MET A 28 2.65 10.55 5.64
N GLY A 29 2.63 11.85 5.94
CA GLY A 29 3.73 12.76 5.61
C GLY A 29 5.04 12.50 6.36
N LYS A 30 5.02 11.67 7.42
CA LYS A 30 6.20 11.27 8.20
C LYS A 30 6.47 9.76 8.14
N MET A 31 5.74 9.04 7.30
CA MET A 31 5.77 7.59 7.28
C MET A 31 6.91 7.08 6.38
N SER A 32 7.83 6.31 6.96
CA SER A 32 8.89 5.62 6.21
C SER A 32 8.33 4.47 5.37
N MET A 33 9.07 4.08 4.33
CA MET A 33 8.70 2.94 3.48
C MET A 33 8.54 1.65 4.29
N ASP A 34 9.41 1.42 5.26
CA ASP A 34 9.38 0.23 6.12
C ASP A 34 8.11 0.15 6.98
N GLU A 35 7.68 1.28 7.55
CA GLU A 35 6.43 1.40 8.29
C GLU A 35 5.23 1.10 7.38
N LEU A 36 5.28 1.53 6.11
CA LEU A 36 4.22 1.24 5.14
C LEU A 36 4.14 -0.25 4.86
N LEU A 37 5.28 -0.89 4.58
CA LEU A 37 5.34 -2.32 4.27
C LEU A 37 4.96 -3.20 5.46
N TYR A 38 5.35 -2.81 6.67
CA TYR A 38 4.94 -3.51 7.90
C TYR A 38 3.42 -3.51 8.07
N LYS A 39 2.76 -2.36 7.85
CA LYS A 39 1.29 -2.25 7.99
C LYS A 39 0.54 -2.92 6.85
N VAL A 40 1.08 -2.85 5.64
CA VAL A 40 0.51 -3.57 4.49
C VAL A 40 0.63 -5.08 4.69
N ARG A 41 1.71 -5.57 5.31
CA ARG A 41 1.83 -6.99 5.69
C ARG A 41 0.73 -7.42 6.66
N ALA A 42 0.26 -6.53 7.54
CA ALA A 42 -0.84 -6.80 8.46
C ALA A 42 -2.22 -6.95 7.79
N LEU A 43 -2.34 -6.68 6.47
CA LEU A 43 -3.55 -7.01 5.70
C LEU A 43 -3.69 -8.50 5.40
N GLU A 44 -2.62 -9.27 5.60
CA GLU A 44 -2.56 -10.71 5.27
C GLU A 44 -2.94 -11.01 3.80
N ASP A 45 -2.82 -10.00 2.93
CA ASP A 45 -3.12 -10.09 1.51
C ASP A 45 -1.80 -10.02 0.72
N PRO A 46 -1.31 -11.18 0.24
CA PRO A 46 0.01 -11.26 -0.40
C PRO A 46 0.08 -10.47 -1.71
N GLU A 47 -1.04 -10.33 -2.41
CA GLU A 47 -1.10 -9.57 -3.67
C GLU A 47 -1.00 -8.07 -3.40
N ILE A 48 -1.71 -7.57 -2.39
CA ILE A 48 -1.56 -6.18 -1.92
C ILE A 48 -0.11 -5.91 -1.51
N PHE A 49 0.51 -6.81 -0.75
CA PHE A 49 1.90 -6.65 -0.29
C PHE A 49 2.88 -6.61 -1.46
N LEU A 50 2.76 -7.52 -2.42
CA LEU A 50 3.62 -7.58 -3.60
C LEU A 50 3.51 -6.31 -4.45
N VAL A 51 2.28 -5.89 -4.79
CA VAL A 51 2.04 -4.70 -5.62
C VAL A 51 2.53 -3.43 -4.91
N THR A 52 2.27 -3.31 -3.60
CA THR A 52 2.69 -2.15 -2.81
C THR A 52 4.21 -2.09 -2.65
N SER A 53 4.88 -3.21 -2.40
CA SER A 53 6.35 -3.28 -2.32
C SER A 53 7.00 -2.92 -3.65
N LYS A 54 6.44 -3.38 -4.77
CA LYS A 54 6.91 -3.00 -6.10
C LYS A 54 6.75 -1.49 -6.35
N ALA A 55 5.60 -0.95 -6.00
CA ALA A 55 5.32 0.48 -6.14
C ALA A 55 6.26 1.34 -5.27
N ALA A 56 6.53 0.89 -4.04
CA ALA A 56 7.49 1.49 -3.12
C ALA A 56 8.90 1.57 -3.72
N ILE A 57 9.44 0.44 -4.21
CA ILE A 57 10.76 0.39 -4.84
C ILE A 57 10.83 1.35 -6.05
N HIS A 58 9.80 1.36 -6.89
CA HIS A 58 9.71 2.24 -8.06
C HIS A 58 9.52 3.72 -7.76
N CYS A 59 9.22 4.11 -6.52
CA CYS A 59 9.07 5.51 -6.14
C CYS A 59 10.25 6.02 -5.31
N SER A 60 11.16 5.13 -4.90
CA SER A 60 12.41 5.50 -4.23
C SER A 60 13.60 5.63 -5.20
N PHE A 61 13.45 5.18 -6.44
CA PHE A 61 14.43 5.24 -7.54
C PHE A 61 13.79 5.89 -8.76
#